data_AF-A0A964Y6C3-F1
#
_entry.id   AF-A0A964Y6C3-F1
#
_cell.length_a   1.000
_cell.length_b   1.000
_cell.length_c   1.000
_cell.angle_alpha   90.00
_cell.angle_beta   90.00
_cell.angle_gamma   90.00
#
_symmetry.space_group_name_H-M   'P 1'
#
loop_
_entity.id
_entity.type
_entity.pdbx_description
1 polymer ?
#
loop_
_entity_poly.entity_id
_entity_poly.type
_entity_poly.pdbx_seq_one_letter_code
_entity_poly.pdbx_strand_id
1 'polypeptide(L)'
;MKKLDVWSNLLNLKHKIFKNKYYQFHYQIQTDGISCCLLFIRKDLKDKKWGSKVPVLEEQEFYNIEDLPKEQLDILKNRNIIGCDPGKRSLVYMVDGNGKKLQYTAPQRKRESKTKTNQRILLLERNRNGIVEKETKLSFTLLNNSPFLNLLPSLSFS
;
A
#
# COMPACT_ATOMS: atom_id res chain seq x y z
N MET A 1 -18.20 21.83 4.68
CA MET A 1 -19.08 20.90 3.92
C MET A 1 -19.46 19.78 4.89
N LYS A 2 -20.66 19.19 4.85
CA LYS A 2 -21.01 18.15 5.84
C LYS A 2 -20.36 16.83 5.40
N LYS A 3 -19.88 15.99 6.33
CA LYS A 3 -19.27 14.66 6.05
C LYS A 3 -20.09 13.84 5.04
N LEU A 4 -21.42 13.97 5.14
CA LEU A 4 -22.38 13.34 4.25
C LEU A 4 -22.15 13.66 2.77
N ASP A 5 -21.78 14.90 2.43
CA ASP A 5 -21.63 15.34 1.04
C ASP A 5 -20.41 14.69 0.39
N VAL A 6 -19.29 14.60 1.13
CA VAL A 6 -18.05 13.96 0.67
C VAL A 6 -18.27 12.46 0.44
N TRP A 7 -18.84 11.77 1.43
CA TRP A 7 -19.07 10.33 1.35
C TRP A 7 -20.17 9.94 0.34
N SER A 8 -21.13 10.83 0.07
CA SER A 8 -22.14 10.60 -0.98
C SER A 8 -21.55 10.63 -2.40
N ASN A 9 -20.40 11.28 -2.60
CA ASN A 9 -19.68 11.25 -3.88
C ASN A 9 -18.94 9.92 -4.10
N LEU A 10 -18.52 9.25 -3.02
CA LEU A 10 -17.78 7.99 -3.08
C LEU A 10 -18.70 6.76 -3.04
N LEU A 11 -19.73 6.80 -2.20
CA LEU A 11 -20.63 5.68 -1.93
C LEU A 11 -22.08 6.10 -2.06
N ASN A 12 -22.93 5.17 -2.50
CA ASN A 12 -24.37 5.37 -2.49
C ASN A 12 -24.93 5.27 -1.06
N LEU A 13 -24.82 6.36 -0.28
CA LEU A 13 -25.33 6.44 1.08
C LEU A 13 -26.87 6.33 1.17
N LYS A 14 -27.59 6.38 0.04
CA LYS A 14 -29.05 6.15 -0.01
C LYS A 14 -29.40 4.65 0.04
N HIS A 15 -28.43 3.76 -0.11
CA HIS A 15 -28.63 2.31 -0.07
C HIS A 15 -29.10 1.83 1.31
N LYS A 16 -29.88 0.74 1.35
CA LYS A 16 -30.53 0.23 2.58
C LYS A 16 -29.55 -0.09 3.71
N ILE A 17 -28.31 -0.48 3.39
CA ILE A 17 -27.27 -0.80 4.38
C ILE A 17 -26.91 0.40 5.26
N PHE A 18 -27.03 1.62 4.74
CA PHE A 18 -26.73 2.85 5.48
C PHE A 18 -27.96 3.43 6.20
N LYS A 19 -29.16 2.88 5.93
CA LYS A 19 -30.43 3.33 6.50
C LYS A 19 -30.85 2.39 7.62
N ASN A 20 -30.45 2.70 8.85
CA ASN A 20 -30.82 1.94 10.03
C ASN A 20 -31.59 2.81 11.04
N LYS A 21 -32.55 2.22 11.76
CA LYS A 21 -33.35 2.89 12.78
C LYS A 21 -32.50 3.31 13.98
N TYR A 22 -31.66 2.40 14.49
CA TYR A 22 -30.91 2.56 15.74
C TYR A 22 -29.46 3.01 15.53
N TYR A 23 -28.93 2.79 14.33
CA TYR A 23 -27.53 3.04 14.01
C TYR A 23 -27.39 4.13 12.93
N GLN A 24 -26.33 4.93 13.04
CA GLN A 24 -25.91 5.93 12.06
C GLN A 24 -24.49 5.59 11.60
N PHE A 25 -24.27 5.56 10.29
CA PHE A 25 -22.93 5.36 9.73
C PHE A 25 -21.96 6.46 10.23
N HIS A 26 -20.79 6.06 10.73
CA HIS A 26 -19.81 6.97 11.31
C HIS A 26 -18.83 7.56 10.28
N TYR A 27 -19.09 7.39 8.99
CA TYR A 27 -18.19 7.88 7.93
C TYR A 27 -16.77 7.29 8.04
N GLN A 28 -16.69 6.02 8.46
CA GLN A 28 -15.43 5.30 8.60
C GLN A 28 -15.58 3.88 8.06
N ILE A 29 -14.65 3.52 7.18
CA ILE A 29 -14.49 2.18 6.62
C ILE A 29 -13.06 1.76 6.92
N GLN A 30 -12.92 0.61 7.58
CA GLN A 30 -11.62 -0.02 7.81
C GLN A 30 -11.52 -1.26 6.93
N THR A 31 -10.38 -1.47 6.27
CA THR A 31 -10.16 -2.62 5.39
C THR A 31 -8.72 -3.11 5.52
N ASP A 32 -8.54 -4.42 5.40
CA ASP A 32 -7.25 -5.11 5.35
C ASP A 32 -6.88 -5.53 3.91
N GLY A 33 -7.65 -5.08 2.90
CA GLY A 33 -7.51 -5.47 1.50
C GLY A 33 -8.15 -6.81 1.14
N ILE A 34 -8.71 -7.55 2.11
CA ILE A 34 -9.47 -8.80 1.87
C ILE A 34 -10.94 -8.59 2.26
N SER A 35 -11.19 -7.88 3.35
CA SER A 35 -12.51 -7.60 3.91
C SER A 35 -12.62 -6.11 4.28
N CYS A 36 -13.85 -5.64 4.54
CA CYS A 36 -14.06 -4.30 5.06
C CYS A 36 -15.09 -4.30 6.20
N CYS A 37 -14.85 -3.42 7.17
CA CYS A 37 -15.70 -3.16 8.31
C CYS A 37 -16.25 -1.73 8.19
N LEU A 38 -17.57 -1.61 8.23
CA LEU A 38 -18.27 -0.33 8.25
C LEU A 38 -18.58 0.03 9.71
N LEU A 39 -18.12 1.20 10.17
CA LEU A 39 -18.39 1.62 11.53
C LEU A 39 -19.75 2.33 11.63
N PHE A 40 -20.59 1.87 12.54
CA PHE A 40 -21.88 2.46 12.85
C PHE A 40 -21.96 2.84 14.33
N ILE A 41 -22.43 4.05 14.62
CA ILE A 41 -22.68 4.52 15.98
C ILE A 41 -24.18 4.44 16.30
N ARG A 42 -24.49 3.95 17.49
CA ARG A 42 -25.85 3.97 18.05
C ARG A 42 -26.33 5.40 18.25
N LYS A 43 -27.49 5.74 17.69
CA LYS A 43 -28.06 7.10 17.73
C LYS A 43 -28.36 7.58 19.15
N ASP A 44 -28.74 6.66 20.04
CA ASP A 44 -29.06 6.93 21.44
C ASP A 44 -27.82 7.14 22.34
N LEU A 45 -26.63 6.77 21.85
CA LEU A 45 -25.38 6.84 22.60
C LEU A 45 -24.39 7.87 22.04
N LYS A 46 -24.72 8.54 20.93
CA LYS A 46 -23.81 9.42 20.19
C LYS A 46 -23.25 10.58 21.03
N ASP A 47 -24.04 11.10 21.97
CA ASP A 47 -23.68 12.27 22.77
C ASP A 47 -23.32 11.91 24.23
N LYS A 48 -23.28 10.61 24.57
CA LYS A 48 -22.95 10.16 25.92
C LYS A 48 -21.44 10.00 26.06
N LYS A 49 -20.83 10.76 26.97
CA LYS A 49 -19.43 10.57 27.37
C LYS A 49 -19.37 9.48 28.46
N TRP A 50 -18.87 8.30 28.14
CA TRP A 50 -18.64 7.23 29.14
C TRP A 50 -17.28 6.57 28.94
N GLY A 51 -16.62 6.22 30.04
CA GLY A 51 -15.43 5.36 30.06
C GLY A 51 -14.07 6.07 30.19
N SER A 52 -13.09 5.32 30.68
CA SER A 52 -11.70 5.73 30.88
C SER A 52 -11.11 6.29 29.59
N LYS A 53 -10.39 7.42 29.70
CA LYS A 53 -9.68 8.04 28.59
C LYS A 53 -8.70 7.02 28.02
N VAL A 54 -8.95 6.59 26.78
CA VAL A 54 -7.93 5.89 25.98
C VAL A 54 -6.68 6.78 25.98
N PRO A 55 -5.47 6.25 26.16
CA PRO A 55 -4.26 7.06 26.09
C PRO A 55 -4.29 7.87 24.81
N VAL A 56 -4.04 9.18 24.95
CA VAL A 56 -3.97 10.11 23.82
C VAL A 56 -2.76 9.68 23.00
N LEU A 57 -3.02 8.98 21.90
CA LEU A 57 -2.02 8.77 20.86
C LEU A 57 -1.75 10.14 20.24
N GLU A 58 -0.50 10.45 19.94
CA GLU A 58 -0.19 11.64 19.14
C GLU A 58 -0.94 11.50 17.82
N GLU A 59 -1.85 12.45 17.56
CA GLU A 59 -2.58 12.50 16.29
C GLU A 59 -1.55 12.70 15.18
N GLN A 60 -1.30 11.65 14.40
CA GLN A 60 -0.64 11.84 13.11
C GLN A 60 -1.55 12.75 12.28
N GLU A 61 -1.01 13.90 11.87
CA GLU A 61 -1.69 14.86 11.03
C GLU A 61 -1.87 14.27 9.62
N PHE A 62 -2.98 13.56 9.42
CA PHE A 62 -3.41 13.15 8.10
C PHE A 62 -4.33 14.22 7.54
N TYR A 63 -4.02 14.72 6.34
CA TYR A 63 -4.95 15.57 5.60
C TYR A 63 -6.20 14.76 5.26
N ASN A 64 -7.32 15.03 5.93
CA ASN A 64 -8.58 14.41 5.54
C ASN A 64 -9.10 15.11 4.28
N ILE A 65 -9.80 14.36 3.44
CA ILE A 65 -10.49 14.93 2.27
C ILE A 65 -11.47 16.04 2.71
N GLU A 66 -12.01 15.92 3.93
CA GLU A 66 -12.92 16.90 4.53
C GLU A 66 -12.24 18.25 4.86
N ASP A 67 -10.91 18.25 5.02
CA ASP A 67 -10.09 19.42 5.37
C ASP A 67 -9.67 20.23 4.13
N LEU A 68 -9.91 19.70 2.93
CA LEU A 68 -9.58 20.39 1.68
C LEU A 68 -10.49 21.60 1.43
N PRO A 69 -9.96 22.71 0.89
CA PRO A 69 -10.76 23.87 0.50
C PRO A 69 -11.80 23.51 -0.57
N LYS A 70 -12.94 24.22 -0.54
CA LYS A 70 -14.09 23.96 -1.43
C LYS A 70 -13.72 23.97 -2.91
N GLU A 71 -12.84 24.89 -3.31
CA GLU A 71 -12.36 25.02 -4.69
C GLU A 71 -11.66 23.74 -5.17
N GLN A 72 -10.80 23.15 -4.32
CA GLN A 72 -10.18 21.87 -4.63
C GLN A 72 -11.23 20.75 -4.69
N LEU A 73 -12.17 20.70 -3.74
CA LEU A 73 -13.23 19.68 -3.74
C LEU A 73 -14.13 19.74 -4.99
N ASP A 74 -14.41 20.92 -5.53
CA ASP A 74 -15.20 21.07 -6.76
C ASP A 74 -14.45 20.54 -7.99
N ILE A 75 -13.14 20.77 -8.08
CA ILE A 75 -12.27 20.12 -9.10
C ILE A 75 -12.37 18.59 -8.97
N LEU A 76 -12.44 18.10 -7.73
CA LEU A 76 -12.51 16.69 -7.41
C LEU A 76 -13.89 16.03 -7.63
N LYS A 77 -14.95 16.76 -8.01
CA LYS A 77 -16.27 16.17 -8.32
C LYS A 77 -16.36 15.55 -9.71
N ASN A 78 -15.71 16.16 -10.71
CA ASN A 78 -15.84 15.77 -12.12
C ASN A 78 -14.79 14.75 -12.58
N ARG A 79 -14.03 14.15 -11.65
CA ARG A 79 -12.96 13.21 -11.98
C ARG A 79 -13.47 11.80 -12.23
N ASN A 80 -12.82 11.09 -13.14
CA ASN A 80 -13.09 9.68 -13.38
C ASN A 80 -12.57 8.86 -12.20
N ILE A 81 -13.46 8.22 -11.45
CA ILE A 81 -13.09 7.32 -10.35
C ILE A 81 -12.72 5.97 -10.95
N ILE A 82 -11.50 5.51 -10.67
CA ILE A 82 -10.97 4.23 -11.13
C ILE A 82 -10.85 3.31 -9.91
N GLY A 83 -11.58 2.20 -9.91
CA GLY A 83 -11.35 1.11 -8.97
C GLY A 83 -10.06 0.39 -9.33
N CYS A 84 -9.16 0.22 -8.35
CA CYS A 84 -7.86 -0.42 -8.54
C CYS A 84 -7.75 -1.62 -7.59
N ASP A 85 -7.52 -2.80 -8.16
CA ASP A 85 -7.35 -4.06 -7.42
C ASP A 85 -5.99 -4.69 -7.80
N PRO A 86 -5.03 -4.77 -6.86
CA PRO A 86 -3.76 -5.44 -7.08
C PRO A 86 -3.85 -6.95 -6.82
N GLY A 87 -3.13 -7.75 -7.61
CA GLY A 87 -3.14 -9.21 -7.47
C GLY A 87 -1.87 -9.91 -7.96
N LYS A 88 -1.76 -11.22 -7.66
CA LYS A 88 -0.57 -12.03 -8.02
C LYS A 88 -0.38 -12.18 -9.53
N ARG A 89 -1.48 -12.45 -10.26
CA ARG A 89 -1.45 -12.61 -11.73
C ARG A 89 -1.59 -11.27 -12.44
N SER A 90 -2.57 -10.48 -12.03
CA SER A 90 -2.80 -9.10 -12.47
C SER A 90 -2.17 -8.19 -11.42
N LEU A 91 -0.96 -7.70 -11.69
CA LEU A 91 -0.27 -6.82 -10.73
C LEU A 91 -1.11 -5.58 -10.42
N VAL A 92 -1.81 -5.08 -11.43
CA VAL A 92 -2.80 -4.00 -11.29
C VAL A 92 -3.98 -4.31 -12.21
N TYR A 93 -5.20 -4.29 -11.66
CA TYR A 93 -6.44 -4.35 -12.42
C TYR A 93 -7.26 -3.09 -12.12
N MET A 94 -7.53 -2.31 -13.15
CA MET A 94 -8.24 -1.03 -13.05
C MET A 94 -9.54 -1.08 -13.84
N VAL A 95 -10.62 -0.57 -13.24
CA VAL A 95 -11.94 -0.45 -13.87
C VAL A 95 -12.49 0.94 -13.59
N ASP A 96 -12.95 1.63 -14.62
CA ASP A 96 -13.65 2.91 -14.46
C ASP A 96 -15.17 2.74 -14.28
N GLY A 97 -15.87 3.84 -13.98
CA GLY A 97 -17.33 3.84 -13.84
C GLY A 97 -18.11 3.44 -15.09
N ASN A 98 -17.48 3.47 -16.28
CA ASN A 98 -18.07 3.08 -17.56
C ASN A 98 -17.77 1.63 -17.93
N GLY A 99 -17.04 0.89 -17.07
CA GLY A 99 -16.64 -0.50 -17.32
C GLY A 99 -15.42 -0.67 -18.22
N LYS A 100 -14.69 0.41 -18.54
CA LYS A 100 -13.39 0.34 -19.24
C LYS A 100 -12.37 -0.28 -18.31
N LYS A 101 -11.64 -1.28 -18.83
CA LYS A 101 -10.70 -2.09 -18.07
C LYS A 101 -9.27 -1.83 -18.53
N LEU A 102 -8.35 -1.68 -17.58
CA LEU A 102 -6.91 -1.68 -17.80
C LEU A 102 -6.28 -2.73 -16.90
N GLN A 103 -5.53 -3.66 -17.49
CA GLN A 103 -4.91 -4.75 -16.76
C GLN A 103 -3.42 -4.80 -17.04
N TYR A 104 -2.61 -4.74 -15.99
CA TYR A 104 -1.18 -4.96 -16.05
C TYR A 104 -0.84 -6.30 -15.40
N THR A 105 -0.27 -7.22 -16.17
CA THR A 105 -0.07 -8.61 -15.72
C THR A 105 1.39 -8.93 -15.38
N ALA A 106 1.60 -9.89 -14.48
CA ALA A 106 2.94 -10.37 -14.14
C ALA A 106 3.71 -10.94 -15.35
N PRO A 107 3.08 -11.73 -16.27
CA PRO A 107 3.72 -12.14 -17.52
C PRO A 107 4.07 -10.97 -18.45
N GLN A 108 3.20 -9.97 -18.56
CA GLN A 108 3.47 -8.75 -19.33
C GLN A 108 4.69 -8.02 -18.78
N ARG A 109 4.73 -7.73 -17.46
CA ARG A 109 5.89 -7.14 -16.79
C ARG A 109 7.17 -7.89 -17.10
N LYS A 110 7.14 -9.23 -17.01
CA LYS A 110 8.30 -10.09 -17.25
C LYS A 110 8.84 -9.99 -18.68
N ARG A 111 7.96 -9.81 -19.67
CA ARG A 111 8.36 -9.63 -21.07
C ARG A 111 8.92 -8.24 -21.31
N GLU A 112 8.20 -7.21 -20.85
CA GLU A 112 8.57 -5.80 -21.04
C GLU A 112 9.86 -5.43 -20.32
N SER A 113 10.07 -5.94 -19.10
CA SER A 113 11.26 -5.65 -18.31
C SER A 113 12.54 -6.30 -18.86
N LYS A 114 12.41 -7.31 -19.73
CA LYS A 114 13.51 -8.14 -20.27
C LYS A 114 14.49 -8.63 -19.21
N THR A 115 14.05 -8.75 -17.95
CA THR A 115 14.95 -8.97 -16.79
C THR A 115 15.83 -10.20 -16.97
N LYS A 116 15.28 -11.30 -17.48
CA LYS A 116 16.04 -12.55 -17.72
C LYS A 116 17.10 -12.38 -18.81
N THR A 117 16.77 -11.67 -19.89
CA THR A 117 17.69 -11.40 -20.99
C THR A 117 18.82 -10.50 -20.51
N ASN A 118 18.50 -9.43 -19.78
CA ASN A 118 19.49 -8.51 -19.23
C ASN A 118 20.41 -9.22 -18.22
N GLN A 119 19.86 -10.06 -17.33
CA GLN A 119 20.65 -10.88 -16.41
C GLN A 119 21.62 -11.81 -17.15
N ARG A 120 21.16 -12.46 -18.23
CA ARG A 120 22.01 -13.32 -19.06
C ARG A 120 23.14 -12.53 -19.72
N ILE A 121 22.83 -11.38 -20.31
CA ILE A 121 23.83 -10.50 -20.95
C ILE A 121 24.88 -10.07 -19.93
N LEU A 122 24.44 -9.57 -18.77
CA LEU A 122 25.34 -9.14 -17.69
C LEU A 122 26.23 -10.28 -17.21
N LEU A 123 25.70 -11.49 -17.06
CA LEU A 123 26.49 -12.66 -16.67
C LEU A 123 27.56 -13.00 -17.72
N LEU A 124 27.20 -13.01 -19.00
CA LEU A 124 28.14 -13.28 -20.09
C LEU A 124 29.26 -12.22 -20.14
N GLU A 125 28.91 -10.94 -20.01
CA GLU A 125 29.89 -9.86 -19.99
C GLU A 125 30.79 -9.91 -18.73
N ARG A 126 30.23 -10.26 -17.57
CA ARG A 126 31.03 -10.47 -16.35
C ARG A 126 32.04 -11.61 -16.51
N ASN A 127 31.63 -12.70 -17.14
CA ASN A 127 32.52 -13.84 -17.40
C ASN A 127 33.60 -13.50 -18.42
N ARG A 128 33.24 -12.87 -19.55
CA ARG A 128 34.19 -12.44 -20.59
C ARG A 128 35.29 -11.51 -20.04
N ASN A 129 34.90 -10.60 -19.13
CA ASN A 129 35.82 -9.61 -18.57
C ASN A 129 36.56 -10.09 -17.31
N GLY A 130 36.38 -11.36 -16.93
CA GLY A 130 36.97 -11.95 -15.71
C GLY A 130 36.54 -11.22 -14.43
N ILE A 131 35.37 -10.58 -14.43
CA ILE A 131 34.87 -9.78 -13.31
C ILE A 131 34.58 -10.67 -12.11
N VAL A 132 34.02 -11.86 -12.34
CA VAL A 132 33.68 -12.80 -11.27
C VAL A 132 34.92 -13.20 -10.45
N GLU A 133 36.03 -13.50 -11.12
CA GLU A 133 37.30 -13.85 -10.46
C GLU A 133 37.87 -12.68 -9.66
N LYS A 134 37.86 -11.48 -10.25
CA LYS A 134 38.33 -10.25 -9.61
C LYS A 134 37.49 -9.92 -8.37
N GLU A 135 36.16 -9.95 -8.47
CA GLU A 135 35.25 -9.74 -7.34
C GLU A 135 35.42 -10.81 -6.26
N THR A 136 35.64 -12.06 -6.64
CA THR A 136 35.90 -13.15 -5.69
C THR A 136 37.19 -12.89 -4.90
N LYS A 137 38.29 -12.55 -5.59
CA LYS A 137 39.58 -12.22 -4.96
C LYS A 137 39.48 -10.99 -4.04
N LEU A 138 38.77 -9.95 -4.50
CA LEU A 138 38.49 -8.76 -3.68
C LEU A 138 37.68 -9.10 -2.43
N SER A 139 36.64 -9.93 -2.57
CA SER A 139 35.81 -10.37 -1.45
C SER A 139 36.62 -11.15 -0.41
N PHE A 140 37.48 -12.08 -0.83
CA PHE A 140 38.41 -12.76 0.08
C PHE A 140 39.36 -11.79 0.78
N THR A 141 39.90 -10.82 0.05
CA THR A 141 40.83 -9.83 0.61
C THR A 141 40.13 -8.94 1.64
N LEU A 142 38.90 -8.50 1.37
CA LEU A 142 38.09 -7.70 2.29
C LEU A 142 37.65 -8.49 3.52
N LEU A 143 37.30 -9.77 3.37
CA LEU A 143 36.98 -10.65 4.50
C LEU A 143 38.20 -10.86 5.41
N ASN A 144 39.37 -11.12 4.83
CA ASN A 144 40.61 -11.32 5.59
C ASN A 144 41.10 -10.03 6.27
N ASN A 145 40.78 -8.87 5.70
CA ASN A 145 41.10 -7.56 6.30
C ASN A 145 39.94 -6.99 7.13
N SER A 146 38.85 -7.76 7.33
CA SER A 146 37.72 -7.31 8.12
C SER A 146 38.09 -7.32 9.61
N PRO A 147 38.03 -6.17 10.30
CA PRO A 147 38.35 -6.11 11.72
C PRO A 147 37.41 -6.97 12.59
N PHE A 148 36.26 -7.39 12.07
CA PHE A 148 35.31 -8.25 12.77
C PHE A 148 35.70 -9.74 12.79
N LEU A 149 36.51 -10.22 11.84
CA LEU A 149 36.95 -11.63 11.76
C LEU A 149 38.23 -11.89 12.56
N ASN A 150 39.08 -10.87 12.73
CA ASN A 150 40.31 -10.95 13.54
C ASN A 150 40.06 -10.94 15.07
N LEU A 151 38.79 -10.93 15.50
CA LEU A 151 38.35 -10.93 16.90
C LEU A 151 37.63 -12.22 17.31
N LEU A 152 37.44 -13.19 16.40
CA LEU A 152 36.89 -14.49 16.75
C LEU A 152 38.03 -15.44 17.16
N PRO A 153 38.07 -15.94 18.41
CA PRO A 153 39.07 -16.91 18.83
C PRO A 153 38.92 -18.17 17.98
N SER A 154 40.05 -18.75 17.57
CA SER A 154 40.08 -20.06 16.93
C SER A 154 39.35 -21.09 17.80
N LEU A 155 38.14 -21.47 17.41
CA LEU A 155 37.48 -22.66 17.95
C LEU A 155 38.26 -23.87 17.43
N SER A 156 39.27 -24.27 18.19
CA SER A 156 39.83 -25.62 18.12
C SER A 156 38.72 -26.60 18.51
N PHE A 157 38.13 -27.24 17.51
CA PHE A 157 37.31 -28.43 17.75
C PHE A 157 38.25 -29.55 18.20
N SER A 158 38.18 -29.87 19.50
CA SER A 158 38.61 -31.14 20.09
C SER A 158 37.58 -32.22 19.80
#